data_AF-A0A0V8DQM3-F1
#
_entry.id   AF-A0A0V8DQM3-F1
#
_cell.length_a   1.000
_cell.length_b   1.000
_cell.length_c   1.000
_cell.angle_alpha   90.00
_cell.angle_beta   90.00
_cell.angle_gamma   90.00
#
_symmetry.space_group_name_H-M   'P 1'
#
loop_
_entity.id
_entity.type
_entity.pdbx_description
1 polymer ?
#
loop_
_entity_poly.entity_id
_entity_poly.type
_entity_poly.pdbx_seq_one_letter_code
_entity_poly.pdbx_strand_id
1 'polypeptide(L)'
;MTKFEEEFKALTSWEWINIDLIQRILTRFGNWHSDEEFQELLEQNAELTRENNIVNQINSKLESQIIGLKSQLQQQALPVVPKFVGEWYEEHKNDLESSIYRLCIEFNQKVVNTLKTKTKLENWLDYTENKPIETLIRMQDGYTVEKPQLFYIELPNVYGLKNKVSVSKVENGTIVEFSNGKNYALKLTEQEIKSIDERYWQFAMPVEDGE
;
A
#
# COMPACT_ATOMS: atom_id res chain seq x y z
N MET A 1 63.88 -19.85 -3.95
CA MET A 1 64.03 -21.31 -4.09
C MET A 1 62.86 -21.89 -3.33
N THR A 2 61.95 -22.62 -3.98
CA THR A 2 60.75 -23.14 -3.29
C THR A 2 61.15 -24.19 -2.25
N LYS A 3 60.28 -24.46 -1.26
CA LYS A 3 60.53 -25.53 -0.27
C LYS A 3 60.74 -26.88 -0.97
N PHE A 4 60.01 -27.11 -2.07
CA PHE A 4 60.20 -28.25 -2.96
C PHE A 4 61.62 -28.29 -3.54
N GLU A 5 62.13 -27.20 -4.11
CA GLU A 5 63.49 -27.16 -4.66
C GLU A 5 64.59 -27.40 -3.61
N GLU A 6 64.40 -26.92 -2.38
CA GLU A 6 65.35 -27.14 -1.27
C GLU A 6 65.34 -28.60 -0.80
N GLU A 7 64.15 -29.17 -0.55
CA GLU A 7 64.00 -30.58 -0.15
C GLU A 7 64.49 -31.53 -1.26
N PHE A 8 64.26 -31.21 -2.53
CA PHE A 8 64.69 -32.03 -3.67
C PHE A 8 66.19 -31.90 -3.96
N LYS A 9 66.80 -30.73 -3.70
CA LYS A 9 68.27 -30.58 -3.76
C LYS A 9 68.97 -31.33 -2.65
N ALA A 10 68.38 -31.43 -1.45
CA ALA A 10 68.96 -32.21 -0.35
C ALA A 10 69.17 -33.69 -0.71
N LEU A 11 68.35 -34.25 -1.60
CA LEU A 11 68.47 -35.61 -2.12
C LEU A 11 69.76 -35.86 -2.93
N THR A 12 70.39 -34.81 -3.46
CA THR A 12 71.67 -34.95 -4.20
C THR A 12 72.83 -35.42 -3.32
N SER A 13 72.67 -35.35 -2.00
CA SER A 13 73.64 -35.84 -1.02
C SER A 13 73.62 -37.37 -0.81
N TRP A 14 72.63 -38.08 -1.37
CA TRP A 14 72.47 -39.52 -1.18
C TRP A 14 73.22 -40.30 -2.27
N GLU A 15 74.06 -41.26 -1.87
CA GLU A 15 74.99 -41.98 -2.77
C GLU A 15 74.31 -42.77 -3.91
N TRP A 16 73.04 -43.13 -3.76
CA TRP A 16 72.29 -43.96 -4.72
C TRP A 16 71.41 -43.15 -5.69
N ILE A 17 71.42 -41.82 -5.59
CA ILE A 17 70.53 -40.94 -6.34
C ILE A 17 71.16 -40.49 -7.67
N ASN A 18 70.36 -40.54 -8.74
CA ASN A 18 70.76 -40.05 -10.06
C ASN A 18 70.59 -38.53 -10.15
N ILE A 19 71.72 -37.82 -10.13
CA ILE A 19 71.79 -36.35 -10.17
C ILE A 19 71.22 -35.78 -11.48
N ASP A 20 71.44 -36.43 -12.62
CA ASP A 20 70.91 -35.98 -13.92
C ASP A 20 69.38 -36.04 -13.94
N LEU A 21 68.80 -37.11 -13.38
CA LEU A 21 67.35 -37.24 -13.25
C LEU A 21 66.77 -36.17 -12.32
N ILE A 22 67.43 -35.86 -11.20
CA ILE A 22 67.03 -34.77 -10.30
C ILE A 22 67.03 -33.42 -11.02
N GLN A 23 68.08 -33.11 -11.79
CA GLN A 23 68.15 -31.85 -12.54
C GLN A 23 67.04 -31.75 -13.59
N ARG A 24 66.70 -32.85 -14.27
CA ARG A 24 65.57 -32.89 -15.23
C ARG A 24 64.22 -32.67 -14.55
N ILE A 25 64.01 -33.20 -13.34
CA ILE A 25 62.79 -33.00 -12.56
C ILE A 25 62.71 -31.53 -12.09
N LEU A 26 63.79 -30.98 -11.54
CA LEU A 26 63.86 -29.57 -11.12
C LEU A 26 63.65 -28.62 -12.31
N THR A 27 64.20 -28.93 -13.48
CA THR A 27 64.00 -28.11 -14.69
C THR A 27 62.54 -28.14 -15.15
N ARG A 28 61.85 -29.27 -14.99
CA ARG A 28 60.47 -29.44 -15.44
C ARG A 28 59.42 -28.93 -14.45
N PHE A 29 59.71 -29.00 -13.15
CA PHE A 29 58.75 -28.74 -12.08
C PHE A 29 59.19 -27.69 -11.06
N GLY A 30 60.43 -27.18 -11.11
CA GLY A 30 60.93 -26.16 -10.18
C GLY A 30 60.13 -24.85 -10.22
N ASN A 31 59.47 -24.58 -11.36
CA ASN A 31 58.59 -23.43 -11.57
C ASN A 31 57.09 -23.82 -11.63
N TRP A 32 56.73 -25.05 -11.26
CA TRP A 32 55.32 -25.48 -11.36
C TRP A 32 54.52 -24.85 -10.22
N HIS A 33 53.83 -23.74 -10.56
CA HIS A 33 53.14 -22.82 -9.65
C HIS A 33 54.02 -22.45 -8.46
N SER A 34 54.69 -21.30 -8.55
CA SER A 34 55.48 -20.85 -7.40
C SER A 34 54.59 -20.85 -6.16
N ASP A 35 55.12 -21.30 -5.02
CA ASP A 35 54.40 -21.23 -3.74
C ASP A 35 53.85 -19.81 -3.51
N GLU A 36 54.55 -18.80 -4.06
CA GLU A 36 54.18 -17.39 -4.12
C GLU A 36 52.89 -17.11 -4.90
N GLU A 37 52.73 -17.60 -6.14
CA GLU A 37 51.47 -17.50 -6.92
C GLU A 37 50.29 -18.12 -6.16
N PHE A 38 50.51 -19.24 -5.48
CA PHE A 38 49.47 -19.89 -4.69
C PHE A 38 49.12 -19.09 -3.42
N GLN A 39 50.11 -18.50 -2.73
CA GLN A 39 49.83 -17.60 -1.61
C GLN A 39 49.09 -16.33 -2.03
N GLU A 40 49.46 -15.73 -3.16
CA GLU A 40 48.75 -14.57 -3.73
C GLU A 40 47.28 -14.90 -4.02
N LEU A 41 47.00 -16.06 -4.60
CA LEU A 41 45.62 -16.53 -4.83
C LEU A 41 44.84 -16.77 -3.53
N LEU A 42 45.49 -17.27 -2.47
CA LEU A 42 44.86 -17.44 -1.17
C LEU A 42 44.50 -16.09 -0.54
N GLU A 43 45.39 -15.11 -0.65
CA GLU A 43 45.17 -13.76 -0.13
C GLU A 43 44.03 -13.06 -0.88
N GLN A 44 44.02 -13.11 -2.20
CA GLN A 44 42.93 -12.57 -3.03
C GLN A 44 41.58 -13.22 -2.70
N ASN A 45 41.53 -14.55 -2.51
CA ASN A 45 40.29 -15.23 -2.12
C ASN A 45 39.81 -14.83 -0.72
N ALA A 46 40.73 -14.61 0.22
CA ALA A 46 40.39 -14.12 1.54
C ALA A 46 39.82 -12.69 1.50
N GLU A 47 40.38 -11.82 0.67
CA GLU A 47 39.85 -10.48 0.41
C GLU A 47 38.46 -10.52 -0.23
N LEU A 48 38.29 -11.27 -1.31
CA LEU A 48 36.98 -11.48 -1.96
C LEU A 48 35.92 -12.00 -0.98
N THR A 49 36.31 -12.90 -0.07
CA THR A 49 35.40 -13.42 0.97
C THR A 49 34.97 -12.31 1.94
N ARG A 50 35.90 -11.45 2.35
CA ARG A 50 35.59 -10.30 3.22
C ARG A 50 34.67 -9.30 2.51
N GLU A 51 34.96 -8.98 1.25
CA GLU A 51 34.13 -8.08 0.44
C GLU A 51 32.71 -8.61 0.27
N ASN A 52 32.57 -9.90 -0.08
CA ASN A 52 31.25 -10.54 -0.20
C ASN A 52 30.46 -10.49 1.12
N ASN A 53 31.12 -10.70 2.25
CA ASN A 53 30.46 -10.59 3.55
C ASN A 53 29.97 -9.17 3.84
N ILE A 54 30.77 -8.15 3.49
CA ILE A 54 30.38 -6.74 3.63
C ILE A 54 29.17 -6.43 2.73
N VAL A 55 29.21 -6.85 1.47
CA VAL A 55 28.11 -6.66 0.51
C VAL A 55 26.82 -7.32 1.02
N ASN A 56 26.90 -8.55 1.53
CA ASN A 56 25.74 -9.25 2.07
C ASN A 56 25.14 -8.53 3.30
N GLN A 57 25.98 -8.01 4.19
CA GLN A 57 25.52 -7.21 5.33
C GLN A 57 24.84 -5.91 4.89
N ILE A 58 25.41 -5.21 3.90
CA ILE A 58 24.82 -4.00 3.32
C ILE A 58 23.45 -4.32 2.70
N ASN A 59 23.36 -5.40 1.91
CA ASN A 59 22.12 -5.83 1.27
C ASN A 59 21.04 -6.13 2.31
N SER A 60 21.36 -6.90 3.35
CA SER A 60 20.41 -7.21 4.44
C SER A 60 19.91 -5.93 5.15
N LYS A 61 20.80 -4.96 5.38
CA LYS A 61 20.44 -3.68 5.97
C LYS A 61 19.59 -2.82 5.04
N LEU A 62 19.84 -2.87 3.73
CA LEU A 62 19.05 -2.17 2.73
C LEU A 62 17.65 -2.76 2.63
N GLU A 63 17.52 -4.09 2.58
CA GLU A 63 16.22 -4.77 2.58
C GLU A 63 15.37 -4.38 3.80
N SER A 64 15.98 -4.38 4.99
CA SER A 64 15.31 -3.98 6.22
C SER A 64 14.82 -2.52 6.17
N GLN A 65 15.62 -1.61 5.63
CA GLN A 65 15.22 -0.20 5.44
C GLN A 65 14.11 -0.04 4.40
N ILE A 66 14.18 -0.77 3.28
CA ILE A 66 13.16 -0.75 2.23
C ILE A 66 11.82 -1.22 2.80
N ILE A 67 11.81 -2.29 3.60
CA ILE A 67 10.61 -2.78 4.27
C ILE A 67 10.04 -1.70 5.21
N GLY A 68 10.90 -1.07 6.01
CA GLY A 68 10.51 0.01 6.92
C GLY A 68 9.87 1.20 6.19
N LEU A 69 10.50 1.69 5.13
CA LEU A 69 10.00 2.80 4.31
C LEU A 69 8.68 2.43 3.60
N LYS A 70 8.58 1.22 3.06
CA LYS A 70 7.34 0.74 2.43
C LYS A 70 6.19 0.70 3.44
N SER A 71 6.45 0.24 4.66
CA SER A 71 5.45 0.26 5.74
C SER A 71 5.03 1.68 6.10
N GLN A 72 5.98 2.62 6.17
CA GLN A 72 5.66 4.04 6.46
C GLN A 72 4.80 4.66 5.35
N LEU A 73 5.09 4.34 4.08
CA LEU A 73 4.30 4.82 2.94
C LEU A 73 2.88 4.24 2.97
N GLN A 74 2.74 2.93 3.27
CA GLN A 74 1.43 2.28 3.40
C GLN A 74 0.62 2.74 4.61
N GLN A 75 1.28 3.27 5.64
CA GLN A 75 0.60 3.85 6.81
C GLN A 75 0.02 5.25 6.54
N GLN A 76 0.35 5.88 5.40
CA GLN A 76 -0.32 7.11 5.03
C GLN A 76 -1.80 6.81 4.79
N ALA A 77 -2.66 7.33 5.67
CA ALA A 77 -4.09 7.09 5.61
C ALA A 77 -4.64 7.55 4.26
N LEU A 78 -5.28 6.62 3.54
CA LEU A 78 -6.00 6.92 2.32
C LEU A 78 -7.08 7.97 2.61
N PRO A 79 -7.32 8.92 1.68
CA PRO A 79 -8.41 9.86 1.83
C PRO A 79 -9.75 9.10 1.93
N VAL A 80 -10.58 9.51 2.88
CA VAL A 80 -11.98 9.10 2.98
C VAL A 80 -12.80 10.20 2.32
N VAL A 81 -13.59 9.87 1.30
CA VAL A 81 -14.32 10.87 0.50
C VAL A 81 -15.82 10.54 0.39
N PRO A 82 -16.69 11.54 0.27
CA PRO A 82 -18.10 11.29 -0.01
C PRO A 82 -18.30 10.51 -1.31
N LYS A 83 -19.37 9.71 -1.38
CA LYS A 83 -19.68 8.86 -2.54
C LYS A 83 -19.68 9.61 -3.88
N PHE A 84 -20.28 10.81 -3.93
CA PHE A 84 -20.35 11.61 -5.16
C PHE A 84 -18.97 12.12 -5.63
N VAL A 85 -17.99 12.25 -4.72
CA VAL A 85 -16.60 12.61 -5.08
C VAL A 85 -15.90 11.41 -5.68
N GLY A 86 -16.10 10.21 -5.09
CA GLY A 86 -15.60 8.95 -5.65
C GLY A 86 -16.16 8.68 -7.04
N GLU A 87 -17.46 8.84 -7.23
CA GLU A 87 -18.12 8.70 -8.54
C GLU A 87 -17.53 9.66 -9.59
N TRP A 88 -17.40 10.95 -9.24
CA TRP A 88 -16.77 11.92 -10.13
C TRP A 88 -15.32 11.54 -10.46
N TYR A 89 -14.53 11.12 -9.47
CA TYR A 89 -13.15 10.72 -9.68
C TYR A 89 -13.03 9.53 -10.65
N GLU A 90 -13.83 8.47 -10.48
CA GLU A 90 -13.76 7.28 -11.35
C GLU A 90 -14.07 7.60 -12.82
N GLU A 91 -14.97 8.55 -13.06
CA GLU A 91 -15.32 9.02 -14.41
C GLU A 91 -14.17 9.82 -15.06
N HIS A 92 -13.33 10.48 -14.26
CA HIS A 92 -12.34 11.46 -14.72
C HIS A 92 -10.87 11.04 -14.50
N LYS A 93 -10.61 9.91 -13.81
CA LYS A 93 -9.27 9.49 -13.38
C LYS A 93 -8.24 9.35 -14.51
N ASN A 94 -8.68 9.08 -15.73
CA ASN A 94 -7.80 8.92 -16.90
C ASN A 94 -7.26 10.26 -17.44
N ASP A 95 -7.91 11.38 -17.11
CA ASP A 95 -7.52 12.75 -17.50
C ASP A 95 -7.80 13.71 -16.34
N LEU A 96 -7.29 13.33 -15.15
CA LEU A 96 -7.66 13.96 -13.89
C LEU A 96 -7.26 15.45 -13.85
N GLU A 97 -6.07 15.81 -14.33
CA GLU A 97 -5.57 17.19 -14.32
C GLU A 97 -6.48 18.12 -15.13
N SER A 98 -6.80 17.75 -16.38
CA SER A 98 -7.69 18.55 -17.23
C SER A 98 -9.10 18.61 -16.66
N SER A 99 -9.56 17.54 -16.01
CA SER A 99 -10.89 17.46 -15.40
C SER A 99 -11.01 18.37 -14.18
N ILE A 100 -9.98 18.40 -13.31
CA ILE A 100 -9.90 19.32 -12.18
C ILE A 100 -9.86 20.77 -12.68
N TYR A 101 -9.03 21.06 -13.69
CA TYR A 101 -8.95 22.40 -14.29
C TYR A 101 -10.30 22.89 -14.80
N ARG A 102 -11.02 22.03 -15.55
CA ARG A 102 -12.35 22.33 -16.07
C ARG A 102 -13.37 22.55 -14.96
N LEU A 103 -13.38 21.68 -13.94
CA LEU A 103 -14.25 21.80 -12.77
C LEU A 103 -14.08 23.16 -12.09
N CYS A 104 -12.83 23.61 -11.89
CA CYS A 104 -12.53 24.91 -11.31
C CYS A 104 -13.03 26.08 -12.17
N ILE A 105 -12.89 26.00 -13.50
CA ILE A 105 -13.39 27.04 -14.42
C ILE A 105 -14.91 27.11 -14.37
N GLU A 106 -15.59 25.98 -14.52
CA GLU A 106 -17.06 25.91 -14.53
C GLU A 106 -17.64 26.42 -13.22
N PHE A 107 -17.03 26.03 -12.09
CA PHE A 107 -17.41 26.52 -10.78
C PHE A 107 -17.24 28.04 -10.66
N ASN A 108 -16.07 28.58 -11.05
CA ASN A 108 -15.81 30.01 -11.02
C ASN A 108 -16.79 30.81 -11.90
N GLN A 109 -17.08 30.32 -13.10
CA GLN A 109 -18.07 30.94 -14.00
C GLN A 109 -19.46 31.00 -13.35
N LYS A 110 -19.90 29.95 -12.66
CA LYS A 110 -21.18 29.96 -11.94
C LYS A 110 -21.21 30.97 -10.81
N VAL A 111 -20.13 31.06 -10.03
CA VAL A 111 -19.99 32.04 -8.94
C VAL A 111 -20.05 33.46 -9.49
N VAL A 112 -19.27 33.77 -10.53
CA VAL A 112 -19.25 35.09 -11.19
C VAL A 112 -20.61 35.46 -11.79
N ASN A 113 -21.27 34.51 -12.45
CA ASN A 113 -22.58 34.73 -13.06
C ASN A 113 -23.74 34.72 -12.04
N THR A 114 -23.44 34.63 -10.74
CA THR A 114 -24.43 34.60 -9.64
C THR A 114 -25.47 33.48 -9.80
N LEU A 115 -25.10 32.38 -10.45
CA LEU A 115 -25.95 31.19 -10.56
C LEU A 115 -26.01 30.51 -9.19
N LYS A 116 -27.20 30.53 -8.57
CA LYS A 116 -27.35 30.14 -7.16
C LYS A 116 -27.33 28.64 -6.91
N THR A 117 -27.41 27.80 -7.96
CA THR A 117 -27.51 26.36 -7.82
C THR A 117 -26.14 25.71 -7.99
N LYS A 118 -25.49 25.40 -6.86
CA LYS A 118 -24.29 24.55 -6.80
C LYS A 118 -24.67 23.08 -6.71
N THR A 119 -23.93 22.23 -7.40
CA THR A 119 -24.00 20.77 -7.24
C THR A 119 -23.39 20.34 -5.88
N LYS A 120 -23.63 19.08 -5.47
CA LYS A 120 -22.98 18.51 -4.28
C LYS A 120 -21.45 18.57 -4.38
N LEU A 121 -20.90 18.27 -5.57
CA LEU A 121 -19.47 18.34 -5.85
C LEU A 121 -18.94 19.77 -5.74
N GLU A 122 -19.65 20.76 -6.27
CA GLU A 122 -19.24 22.17 -6.20
C GLU A 122 -19.30 22.71 -4.77
N ASN A 123 -20.29 22.31 -3.97
CA ASN A 123 -20.32 22.64 -2.54
C ASN A 123 -19.16 22.00 -1.78
N TRP A 124 -18.79 20.77 -2.12
CA TRP A 124 -17.64 20.09 -1.54
C TRP A 124 -16.32 20.76 -1.94
N LEU A 125 -16.21 21.21 -3.20
CA LEU A 125 -15.06 21.97 -3.73
C LEU A 125 -14.90 23.36 -3.09
N ASP A 126 -16.00 24.02 -2.75
CA ASP A 126 -16.00 25.35 -2.13
C ASP A 126 -15.62 25.32 -0.64
N TYR A 127 -15.68 24.15 -0.01
CA TYR A 127 -15.35 23.98 1.40
C TYR A 127 -13.86 23.62 1.57
N THR A 128 -13.04 24.63 1.87
CA THR A 128 -11.57 24.52 1.90
C THR A 128 -11.03 23.49 2.89
N GLU A 129 -11.76 23.21 3.97
CA GLU A 129 -11.39 22.17 4.95
C GLU A 129 -11.37 20.76 4.34
N ASN A 130 -12.12 20.51 3.26
CA ASN A 130 -12.04 19.26 2.49
C ASN A 130 -10.72 19.11 1.73
N LYS A 131 -9.95 20.20 1.60
CA LYS A 131 -8.74 20.30 0.77
C LYS A 131 -8.95 19.65 -0.60
N PRO A 132 -9.98 20.06 -1.35
CA PRO A 132 -10.56 19.24 -2.41
C PRO A 132 -9.58 18.90 -3.53
N ILE A 133 -8.71 19.84 -3.91
CA ILE A 133 -7.67 19.61 -4.93
C ILE A 133 -6.61 18.62 -4.43
N GLU A 134 -6.12 18.80 -3.20
CA GLU A 134 -5.16 17.87 -2.58
C GLU A 134 -5.77 16.47 -2.46
N THR A 135 -7.03 16.38 -2.01
CA THR A 135 -7.77 15.14 -1.88
C THR A 135 -7.94 14.43 -3.22
N LEU A 136 -8.39 15.12 -4.28
CA LEU A 136 -8.55 14.53 -5.61
C LEU A 136 -7.23 14.00 -6.19
N ILE A 137 -6.11 14.70 -5.95
CA ILE A 137 -4.78 14.23 -6.37
C ILE A 137 -4.40 12.97 -5.57
N ARG A 138 -4.54 13.01 -4.24
CA ARG A 138 -4.21 11.88 -3.35
C ARG A 138 -5.07 10.64 -3.61
N MET A 139 -6.25 10.78 -4.20
CA MET A 139 -7.08 9.63 -4.60
C MET A 139 -6.40 8.74 -5.66
N GLN A 140 -5.37 9.23 -6.38
CA GLN A 140 -4.54 8.41 -7.29
C GLN A 140 -3.78 7.30 -6.57
N ASP A 141 -3.44 7.51 -5.30
CA ASP A 141 -2.80 6.50 -4.44
C ASP A 141 -3.83 5.49 -3.87
N GLY A 142 -5.11 5.66 -4.20
CA GLY A 142 -6.25 4.95 -3.62
C GLY A 142 -7.07 5.83 -2.69
N TYR A 143 -8.31 5.42 -2.42
CA TYR A 143 -9.21 6.11 -1.50
C TYR A 143 -10.27 5.17 -0.95
N THR A 144 -10.95 5.61 0.10
CA THR A 144 -12.15 4.94 0.61
C THR A 144 -13.34 5.87 0.51
N VAL A 145 -14.51 5.31 0.26
CA VAL A 145 -15.76 6.08 0.25
C VAL A 145 -16.32 6.10 1.68
N GLU A 146 -16.72 7.29 2.15
CA GLU A 146 -17.45 7.46 3.40
C GLU A 146 -18.69 6.56 3.39
N LYS A 147 -18.77 5.65 4.36
CA LYS A 147 -20.00 4.88 4.59
C LYS A 147 -20.98 5.81 5.29
N PRO A 148 -22.17 6.05 4.73
CA PRO A 148 -23.15 6.90 5.40
C PRO A 148 -23.58 6.24 6.71
N GLN A 149 -23.74 7.03 7.78
CA GLN A 149 -24.38 6.57 9.01
C GLN A 149 -25.77 6.04 8.67
N LEU A 150 -26.02 4.79 9.04
CA LEU A 150 -27.29 4.11 8.83
C LEU A 150 -28.15 4.21 10.09
N PHE A 151 -29.46 4.17 9.90
CA PHE A 151 -30.46 4.33 10.95
C PHE A 151 -31.59 3.30 10.82
N TYR A 152 -32.18 2.94 11.96
CA TYR A 152 -33.50 2.32 12.05
C TYR A 152 -34.55 3.37 12.40
N ILE A 153 -35.78 3.26 11.86
CA ILE A 153 -36.92 4.04 12.33
C ILE A 153 -37.82 3.14 13.17
N GLU A 154 -38.00 3.47 14.44
CA GLU A 154 -38.95 2.81 15.33
C GLU A 154 -40.09 3.78 15.69
N LEU A 155 -41.30 3.51 15.18
CA LEU A 155 -42.45 4.37 15.43
C LEU A 155 -43.08 4.08 16.80
N PRO A 156 -43.69 5.10 17.44
CA PRO A 156 -44.42 4.91 18.68
C PRO A 156 -45.56 3.90 18.50
N ASN A 157 -45.82 3.11 19.54
CA ASN A 157 -46.90 2.12 19.52
C ASN A 157 -48.26 2.79 19.27
N VAL A 158 -48.92 2.39 18.20
CA VAL A 158 -50.30 2.79 17.91
C VAL A 158 -51.23 1.98 18.83
N TYR A 159 -52.11 2.67 19.56
CA TYR A 159 -53.07 2.04 20.47
C TYR A 159 -53.87 0.95 19.74
N GLY A 160 -53.77 -0.29 20.22
CA GLY A 160 -54.45 -1.46 19.64
C GLY A 160 -53.55 -2.46 18.90
N LEU A 161 -52.30 -2.11 18.59
CA LEU A 161 -51.30 -3.05 18.06
C LEU A 161 -50.44 -3.62 19.19
N LYS A 162 -50.25 -4.95 19.20
CA LYS A 162 -49.38 -5.63 20.20
C LYS A 162 -47.89 -5.47 19.89
N ASN A 163 -47.55 -5.12 18.65
CA ASN A 163 -46.18 -5.10 18.15
C ASN A 163 -45.74 -3.68 17.80
N LYS A 164 -44.44 -3.42 17.96
CA LYS A 164 -43.78 -2.19 17.49
C LYS A 164 -43.82 -2.12 15.96
N VAL A 165 -44.06 -0.93 15.43
CA VAL A 165 -44.03 -0.65 13.98
C VAL A 165 -42.69 -0.04 13.61
N SER A 166 -42.04 -0.61 12.61
CA SER A 166 -40.77 -0.08 12.08
C SER A 166 -40.92 0.28 10.61
N VAL A 167 -40.27 1.36 10.19
CA VAL A 167 -40.20 1.75 8.78
C VAL A 167 -38.87 1.27 8.23
N SER A 168 -38.91 0.56 7.10
CA SER A 168 -37.70 0.04 6.48
C SER A 168 -37.88 -0.20 4.98
N LYS A 169 -36.75 -0.40 4.29
CA LYS A 169 -36.67 -0.69 2.86
C LYS A 169 -36.73 -2.21 2.63
N VAL A 170 -37.33 -2.66 1.54
CA VAL A 170 -37.19 -4.04 1.01
C VAL A 170 -36.17 -4.08 -0.13
N GLU A 171 -35.74 -5.27 -0.57
CA GLU A 171 -34.64 -5.45 -1.55
C GLU A 171 -34.78 -4.61 -2.83
N ASN A 172 -36.02 -4.40 -3.33
CA ASN A 172 -36.28 -3.60 -4.53
C ASN A 172 -36.25 -2.08 -4.31
N GLY A 173 -35.98 -1.66 -3.08
CA GLY A 173 -35.88 -0.28 -2.65
C GLY A 173 -37.16 0.42 -2.23
N THR A 174 -38.29 -0.27 -2.22
CA THR A 174 -39.56 0.24 -1.68
C THR A 174 -39.49 0.35 -0.17
N ILE A 175 -40.05 1.43 0.39
CA ILE A 175 -40.12 1.66 1.82
C ILE A 175 -41.49 1.21 2.31
N VAL A 176 -41.52 0.34 3.33
CA VAL A 176 -42.74 -0.27 3.86
C VAL A 176 -42.73 -0.27 5.39
N GLU A 177 -43.92 -0.31 5.98
CA GLU A 177 -44.13 -0.44 7.41
C GLU A 177 -44.22 -1.92 7.80
N PHE A 178 -43.44 -2.34 8.80
CA PHE A 178 -43.43 -3.71 9.30
C PHE A 178 -43.95 -3.77 10.74
N SER A 179 -44.81 -4.75 11.02
CA SER A 179 -45.40 -4.97 12.34
C SER A 179 -44.76 -6.16 13.10
N ASN A 180 -43.58 -6.64 12.69
CA ASN A 180 -42.98 -7.85 13.28
C ASN A 180 -41.45 -7.83 13.27
N GLY A 181 -40.86 -7.12 14.24
CA GLY A 181 -39.47 -7.31 14.69
C GLY A 181 -38.37 -6.82 13.73
N LYS A 182 -37.23 -6.41 14.31
CA LYS A 182 -36.07 -5.80 13.63
C LYS A 182 -35.40 -6.66 12.55
N ASN A 183 -35.74 -7.95 12.46
CA ASN A 183 -34.97 -8.96 11.71
C ASN A 183 -35.01 -8.81 10.17
N TYR A 184 -35.93 -8.01 9.63
CA TYR A 184 -36.06 -7.78 8.18
C TYR A 184 -35.89 -6.32 7.76
N ALA A 185 -35.55 -5.44 8.71
CA ALA A 185 -35.46 -4.03 8.44
C ALA A 185 -34.11 -3.69 7.78
N LEU A 186 -34.08 -3.47 6.47
CA LEU A 186 -32.97 -2.76 5.82
C LEU A 186 -32.81 -1.36 6.43
N LYS A 187 -31.56 -1.03 6.75
CA LYS A 187 -31.15 0.23 7.37
C LYS A 187 -31.27 1.38 6.36
N LEU A 188 -31.57 2.58 6.84
CA LEU A 188 -31.82 3.78 6.01
C LEU A 188 -30.73 4.83 6.24
N THR A 189 -30.37 5.57 5.20
CA THR A 189 -29.57 6.80 5.34
C THR A 189 -30.45 7.97 5.79
N GLU A 190 -29.87 9.00 6.42
CA GLU A 190 -30.61 10.23 6.77
C GLU A 190 -31.35 10.84 5.57
N GLN A 191 -30.71 10.82 4.39
CA GLN A 191 -31.32 11.37 3.18
C GLN A 191 -32.55 10.56 2.74
N GLU A 192 -32.51 9.23 2.85
CA GLU A 192 -33.67 8.38 2.56
C GLU A 192 -34.80 8.65 3.55
N ILE A 193 -34.50 8.77 4.85
CA ILE A 193 -35.49 9.10 5.89
C ILE A 193 -36.20 10.43 5.57
N LYS A 194 -35.42 11.47 5.31
CA LYS A 194 -35.94 12.81 4.97
C LYS A 194 -36.71 12.83 3.64
N SER A 195 -36.36 11.96 2.70
CA SER A 195 -37.10 11.83 1.44
C SER A 195 -38.46 11.15 1.57
N ILE A 196 -38.65 10.32 2.61
CA ILE A 196 -39.98 9.79 2.97
C ILE A 196 -40.80 10.94 3.59
N ASP A 197 -40.32 11.44 4.73
CA ASP A 197 -40.92 12.54 5.49
C ASP A 197 -39.93 12.96 6.59
N GLU A 198 -39.60 14.24 6.68
CA GLU A 198 -38.67 14.78 7.68
C GLU A 198 -39.10 14.50 9.13
N ARG A 199 -40.41 14.32 9.38
CA ARG A 199 -40.94 13.97 10.72
C ARG A 199 -40.47 12.60 11.19
N TYR A 200 -40.04 11.71 10.31
CA TYR A 200 -39.49 10.41 10.72
C TYR A 200 -38.11 10.51 11.37
N TRP A 201 -37.39 11.62 11.14
CA TRP A 201 -36.05 11.82 11.68
C TRP A 201 -36.00 11.79 13.21
N GLN A 202 -37.05 12.27 13.89
CA GLN A 202 -37.12 12.23 15.36
C GLN A 202 -37.17 10.81 15.94
N PHE A 203 -37.45 9.81 15.11
CA PHE A 203 -37.53 8.39 15.48
C PHE A 203 -36.33 7.58 14.95
N ALA A 204 -35.35 8.25 14.34
CA ALA A 204 -34.17 7.61 13.78
C ALA A 204 -33.19 7.21 14.89
N MET A 205 -32.85 5.92 14.95
CA MET A 205 -31.85 5.36 15.86
C MET A 205 -30.61 4.98 15.06
N PRO A 206 -29.41 5.50 15.39
CA PRO A 206 -28.20 5.15 14.66
C PRO A 206 -27.88 3.67 14.84
N VAL A 207 -27.38 3.06 13.78
CA VAL A 207 -26.84 1.71 13.81
C VAL A 207 -25.37 1.80 14.25
N GLU A 208 -25.01 1.09 15.31
CA GLU A 208 -23.62 0.95 15.72
C GLU A 208 -22.89 -0.02 14.77
N ASP A 209 -21.68 0.32 14.38
CA ASP A 209 -20.81 -0.53 13.53
C ASP A 209 -20.34 -1.75 14.35
N GLY A 210 -21.20 -2.76 14.51
CA GLY A 210 -20.89 -3.96 15.28
C GLY A 210 -21.92 -5.11 15.27
N GLU A 211 -23.03 -4.99 14.52
CA GLU A 211 -24.01 -6.07 14.30
C GLU A 211 -23.86 -6.74 12.93
#